data_AF-A0A2M7SPB4-F1
#
_entry.id   AF-A0A2M7SPB4-F1
#
_cell.length_a   1.000
_cell.length_b   1.000
_cell.length_c   1.000
_cell.angle_alpha   90.00
_cell.angle_beta   90.00
_cell.angle_gamma   90.00
#
_symmetry.space_group_name_H-M   'P 1'
#
loop_
_entity.id
_entity.type
_entity.pdbx_description
1 polymer ?
#
loop_
_entity_poly.entity_id
_entity_poly.type
_entity_poly.pdbx_seq_one_letter_code
_entity_poly.pdbx_strand_id
1 'polypeptide(L)'
;IFARALLHMGNMAERDYLAYRRLFDLVMGSLPSPNLLVYLKCPVDVLMERIRRRARNIETGISADYLSLLDSFYDEWLKAYDLSPVLT
;
A
#
# COMPACT_ATOMS: atom_id res chain seq x y z
N ILE A 1 0.59 2.87 -3.55
CA ILE A 1 1.30 1.64 -3.10
C ILE A 1 0.75 0.40 -3.83
N PHE A 2 -0.49 -0.03 -3.60
CA PHE A 2 -1.05 -1.22 -4.27
C PHE A 2 -1.06 -1.16 -5.80
N ALA A 3 -1.48 -0.04 -6.41
CA ALA A 3 -1.43 0.13 -7.86
C ALA A 3 0.00 -0.02 -8.43
N ARG A 4 1.01 0.48 -7.70
CA ARG A 4 2.42 0.31 -8.05
C ARG A 4 2.85 -1.16 -7.94
N ALA A 5 2.39 -1.89 -6.92
CA ALA A 5 2.64 -3.32 -6.79
C ALA A 5 2.01 -4.12 -7.93
N LEU A 6 0.78 -3.79 -8.34
CA LEU A 6 0.13 -4.42 -9.49
C LEU A 6 0.90 -4.19 -10.79
N LEU A 7 1.38 -2.96 -11.03
CA LEU A 7 2.25 -2.67 -12.17
C LEU A 7 3.56 -3.46 -12.10
N HIS A 8 4.23 -3.45 -10.95
CA HIS A 8 5.50 -4.15 -10.74
C HIS A 8 5.40 -5.67 -10.97
N MET A 9 4.28 -6.27 -10.56
CA MET A 9 4.02 -7.70 -10.75
C MET A 9 3.49 -8.04 -12.16
N GLY A 10 3.31 -7.07 -13.05
CA GLY A 10 2.73 -7.28 -14.38
C GLY A 10 1.22 -7.53 -14.40
N ASN A 11 0.53 -7.33 -13.27
CA ASN A 11 -0.92 -7.50 -13.14
C ASN A 11 -1.72 -6.25 -13.56
N MET A 12 -1.04 -5.16 -13.88
CA MET A 12 -1.64 -3.92 -14.39
C MET A 12 -0.77 -3.40 -15.53
N ALA A 13 -1.39 -3.13 -16.68
CA ALA A 13 -0.68 -2.53 -17.80
C ALA A 13 -0.28 -1.08 -17.48
N GLU A 14 0.84 -0.62 -18.05
CA GLU A 14 1.33 0.74 -17.84
C GLU A 14 0.28 1.81 -18.18
N ARG A 15 -0.44 1.63 -19.30
CA ARG A 15 -1.53 2.52 -19.70
C ARG A 15 -2.60 2.67 -18.60
N ASP A 16 -2.99 1.56 -17.99
CA ASP A 16 -4.05 1.53 -16.98
C ASP A 16 -3.54 2.12 -15.66
N TYR A 17 -2.26 1.89 -15.32
CA TYR A 17 -1.59 2.55 -14.20
C TYR A 17 -1.54 4.08 -14.39
N LEU A 18 -1.18 4.56 -15.58
CA LEU A 18 -1.17 5.99 -15.88
C LEU A 18 -2.58 6.60 -15.80
N ALA A 19 -3.60 5.88 -16.26
CA ALA A 19 -4.99 6.31 -16.11
C ALA A 19 -5.41 6.42 -14.64
N TYR A 20 -5.10 5.40 -13.83
CA TYR A 20 -5.30 5.42 -12.38
C TYR A 20 -4.58 6.62 -11.74
N ARG A 21 -3.32 6.86 -12.12
CA ARG A 21 -2.51 7.93 -11.54
C ARG A 21 -3.09 9.32 -11.84
N ARG A 22 -3.50 9.58 -13.08
CA ARG A 22 -4.15 10.85 -13.45
C ARG A 22 -5.41 11.11 -12.63
N LEU A 23 -6.25 10.09 -12.44
CA LEU A 23 -7.46 10.23 -11.62
C LEU A 23 -7.11 10.48 -10.14
N PHE A 24 -6.13 9.75 -9.61
CA PHE A 24 -5.64 9.94 -8.25
C PHE A 24 -5.17 11.39 -8.01
N ASP A 25 -4.32 11.92 -8.91
CA ASP A 25 -3.77 13.27 -8.78
C ASP A 25 -4.90 14.34 -8.87
N LEU A 26 -5.89 14.14 -9.73
CA LEU A 26 -7.07 15.01 -9.84
C LEU A 26 -7.88 15.05 -8.53
N VAL A 27 -8.19 13.88 -7.95
CA VAL A 27 -8.99 13.79 -6.73
C VAL A 27 -8.21 14.36 -5.54
N MET A 28 -6.94 13.99 -5.40
CA MET A 28 -6.11 14.43 -4.28
C MET A 28 -5.89 15.95 -4.26
N GLY A 29 -5.79 16.60 -5.43
CA GLY A 29 -5.65 18.05 -5.51
C GLY A 29 -6.87 18.84 -4.99
N SER A 30 -8.02 18.19 -4.84
CA SER A 30 -9.26 18.82 -4.34
C SER A 30 -9.55 18.55 -2.85
N LEU A 31 -8.83 17.61 -2.24
CA LEU A 31 -9.09 17.19 -0.86
C LEU A 31 -8.22 17.98 0.13
N PRO A 32 -8.76 18.31 1.32
CA PRO A 32 -7.96 18.92 2.37
C PRO A 32 -6.90 17.93 2.89
N SER A 33 -5.76 18.47 3.34
CA SER A 33 -4.75 17.66 4.02
C SER A 33 -5.29 17.08 5.32
N PRO A 34 -4.94 15.82 5.66
CA PRO A 34 -5.31 15.23 6.94
C PRO A 34 -4.64 15.97 8.10
N ASN A 35 -5.21 15.86 9.31
CA ASN A 35 -4.60 16.45 10.51
C ASN A 35 -3.56 15.53 11.17
N LEU A 36 -3.61 14.22 10.91
CA LEU A 36 -2.74 13.21 11.49
C LEU A 36 -2.75 11.94 10.64
N LEU A 37 -1.59 11.32 10.47
CA LEU A 37 -1.44 9.96 9.96
C LEU A 37 -1.09 9.01 11.10
N VAL A 38 -1.88 7.95 11.30
CA VAL A 38 -1.54 6.85 12.22
C VAL A 38 -0.97 5.69 11.41
N TYR A 39 0.28 5.32 11.68
CA TYR A 39 1.02 4.31 10.93
C TYR A 39 1.30 3.07 11.79
N LEU A 40 0.66 1.95 11.45
CA LEU A 40 0.82 0.69 12.18
C LEU A 40 1.84 -0.20 11.48
N LYS A 41 3.04 -0.32 12.06
CA LYS A 41 4.08 -1.24 11.55
C LYS A 41 3.95 -2.61 12.21
N CYS A 42 4.08 -3.67 11.42
CA CYS A 42 4.03 -5.04 11.91
C CYS A 42 4.98 -5.93 11.09
N PRO A 43 5.81 -6.78 11.72
CA PRO A 43 6.66 -7.73 11.02
C PRO A 43 5.88 -8.68 10.09
N VAL A 44 6.49 -9.06 8.97
CA VAL A 44 5.84 -9.88 7.92
C VAL A 44 5.43 -11.26 8.43
N ASP A 45 6.24 -11.88 9.29
CA ASP A 45 5.92 -13.16 9.96
C ASP A 45 4.65 -13.07 10.80
N VAL A 46 4.50 -11.99 11.58
CA VAL A 46 3.28 -11.72 12.37
C VAL A 46 2.08 -11.46 11.47
N LEU A 47 2.26 -10.73 10.35
CA LEU A 47 1.20 -10.52 9.37
C LEU A 47 0.73 -11.85 8.76
N MET A 48 1.67 -12.73 8.38
CA MET A 48 1.37 -14.06 7.84
C MET A 48 0.61 -14.92 8.84
N GLU A 49 1.02 -14.91 10.12
CA GLU A 49 0.29 -15.61 11.18
C GLU A 49 -1.17 -15.11 11.29
N ARG A 50 -1.37 -13.79 11.31
CA ARG A 50 -2.71 -13.17 11.39
C ARG A 50 -3.58 -13.49 10.18
N ILE A 51 -3.02 -13.46 8.97
CA ILE A 51 -3.73 -13.84 7.73
C ILE A 51 -4.19 -15.29 7.82
N ARG A 52 -3.29 -16.21 8.19
CA ARG A 52 -3.61 -17.63 8.35
C ARG A 52 -4.70 -17.84 9.40
N ARG A 53 -4.61 -17.14 10.54
CA ARG A 53 -5.62 -17.21 11.62
C ARG A 53 -7.01 -16.73 11.17
N ARG A 54 -7.10 -15.76 10.24
CA ARG A 54 -8.38 -15.30 9.68
C ARG A 54 -9.03 -16.32 8.74
N ALA A 55 -8.24 -17.24 8.16
CA ALA A 55 -8.71 -18.32 7.31
C ALA A 55 -9.68 -17.89 6.18
N ARG A 56 -9.42 -16.74 5.56
CA ARG A 56 -10.23 -16.23 4.44
C ARG A 56 -9.74 -16.84 3.14
N ASN A 57 -10.61 -17.55 2.43
CA ASN A 57 -10.27 -18.22 1.16
C ASN A 57 -9.61 -17.28 0.13
N ILE A 58 -10.05 -16.01 0.07
CA ILE A 58 -9.49 -15.01 -0.85
C ILE A 58 -8.05 -14.59 -0.50
N GLU A 59 -7.58 -14.85 0.73
CA GLU A 59 -6.23 -14.48 1.20
C GLU A 59 -5.20 -15.62 0.95
N THR A 60 -5.62 -16.77 0.43
CA THR A 60 -4.76 -17.95 0.22
C THR A 60 -3.55 -17.69 -0.70
N GLY A 61 -3.68 -16.75 -1.64
CA GLY A 61 -2.61 -16.37 -2.56
C GLY A 61 -1.60 -15.37 -2.01
N ILE A 62 -1.75 -14.89 -0.76
CA ILE A 62 -0.85 -13.90 -0.18
C ILE A 62 0.46 -14.57 0.25
N SER A 63 1.57 -14.19 -0.38
CA SER A 63 2.91 -14.68 -0.05
C SER A 63 3.65 -13.71 0.88
N ALA A 64 4.64 -14.23 1.61
CA ALA A 64 5.54 -13.41 2.42
C ALA A 64 6.33 -12.41 1.55
N ASP A 65 6.79 -12.83 0.36
CA ASP A 65 7.50 -11.95 -0.57
C ASP A 65 6.64 -10.78 -1.03
N TYR A 66 5.36 -11.03 -1.30
CA TYR A 66 4.41 -9.97 -1.65
C TYR A 66 4.24 -8.98 -0.48
N LEU A 67 4.11 -9.46 0.76
CA LEU A 67 4.01 -8.59 1.93
C LEU A 67 5.31 -7.79 2.15
N SER A 68 6.47 -8.39 1.97
CA SER A 68 7.77 -7.70 2.04
C SER A 68 7.90 -6.62 0.96
N LEU A 69 7.41 -6.89 -0.26
CA LEU A 69 7.36 -5.89 -1.34
C LEU A 69 6.49 -4.70 -0.94
N LEU A 70 5.28 -4.96 -0.44
CA LEU A 70 4.39 -3.89 0.05
C LEU A 70 5.03 -3.10 1.18
N ASP A 71 5.67 -3.78 2.14
CA ASP A 71 6.35 -3.16 3.26
C ASP A 71 7.43 -2.17 2.80
N SER A 72 8.24 -2.56 1.80
CA SER A 72 9.24 -1.68 1.19
C SER A 72 8.63 -0.43 0.54
N PHE A 73 7.48 -0.57 -0.12
CA PHE A 73 6.80 0.55 -0.75
C PHE A 73 6.13 1.48 0.27
N TYR A 74 5.63 0.94 1.38
CA TYR A 74 5.15 1.74 2.49
C TYR A 74 6.28 2.52 3.15
N ASP A 75 7.43 1.89 3.38
CA ASP A 75 8.59 2.57 3.97
C ASP A 75 9.15 3.67 3.04
N GLU A 76 9.19 3.43 1.72
CA GLU A 76 9.56 4.46 0.74
C GLU A 76 8.56 5.62 0.73
N TRP A 77 7.26 5.32 0.71
CA TRP A 77 6.21 6.33 0.71
C TRP A 77 6.20 7.17 1.99
N LEU A 78 6.38 6.52 3.15
CA LEU A 78 6.37 7.20 4.44
C LEU A 78 7.54 8.17 4.59
N LYS A 79 8.72 7.86 4.04
CA LYS A 79 9.88 8.76 4.02
C LYS A 79 9.62 10.06 3.27
N ALA A 80 8.74 10.04 2.27
CA ALA A 80 8.38 11.20 1.46
C ALA A 80 7.07 11.87 1.90
N TYR A 81 6.40 11.35 2.93
CA TYR A 81 5.12 11.88 3.39
C TYR A 81 5.31 13.16 4.21
N ASP A 82 4.67 14.25 3.79
CA ASP A 82 4.81 15.58 4.39
C ASP A 82 3.47 16.29 4.66
N LEU A 83 2.34 15.62 4.44
CA LEU A 83 1.02 16.25 4.49
C LEU A 83 0.49 16.50 5.90
N SER A 84 0.96 15.74 6.90
CA SER A 84 0.53 15.88 8.30
C SER A 84 1.52 15.21 9.27
N PRO A 85 1.43 15.46 10.58
CA PRO A 85 2.20 14.71 11.58
C PRO A 85 1.93 13.21 11.48
N VAL A 86 2.95 12.40 11.79
CA VAL A 86 2.86 10.94 11.81
C VAL A 86 2.96 10.43 13.23
N LEU A 87 1.99 9.61 13.64
CA LEU A 87 2.01 8.83 14.87
C LEU A 87 2.27 7.36 14.50
N THR A 88 3.36 6.80 15.01
CA THR A 88 3.78 5.40 14.78
C THR A 88 3.59 4.56 16.03
#